data_AF-A0A930QPL6-F1
#
_entry.id   AF-A0A930QPL6-F1
#
_cell.length_a   1.000
_cell.length_b   1.000
_cell.length_c   1.000
_cell.angle_alpha   90.00
_cell.angle_beta   90.00
_cell.angle_gamma   90.00
#
_symmetry.space_group_name_H-M   'P 1'
#
loop_
_entity.id
_entity.type
_entity.pdbx_description
1 polymer ?
#
loop_
_entity_poly.entity_id
_entity_poly.type
_entity_poly.pdbx_seq_one_letter_code
_entity_poly.pdbx_strand_id
1 'polypeptide(L)' 'PIFSVQYHPEAAPGPDDNMYLFDEFWALMKGE' A
#
# COMPACT_ATOMS: atom_id res chain seq x y z
N PRO A 1 -7.95 11.47 0.20
CA PRO A 1 -7.44 10.69 1.36
C PRO A 1 -5.91 10.78 1.39
N ILE A 2 -5.28 10.82 2.57
CA ILE A 2 -3.81 10.87 2.72
C ILE A 2 -3.43 9.86 3.80
N PHE A 3 -2.44 9.00 3.52
CA PHE A 3 -1.91 8.03 4.46
C PHE A 3 -0.40 7.85 4.29
N SER A 4 0.23 7.26 5.31
CA SER A 4 1.62 6.79 5.29
C SER A 4 1.77 5.59 6.21
N VAL A 5 2.78 4.77 5.96
CA VAL A 5 3.18 3.65 6.82
C VAL A 5 4.65 3.77 7.18
N GLN A 6 5.02 3.29 8.37
CA GLN A 6 6.40 3.33 8.85
C GLN A 6 7.20 2.08 8.43
N TYR A 7 6.52 0.99 8.07
CA TYR A 7 7.12 -0.27 7.64
C TYR A 7 7.18 -0.36 6.10
N HIS A 8 7.84 -1.40 5.59
CA HIS A 8 7.97 -1.71 4.17
C HIS A 8 6.82 -2.62 3.71
N PRO A 9 5.73 -2.08 3.11
CA PRO A 9 4.60 -2.88 2.64
C PRO A 9 4.94 -3.75 1.43
N GLU A 10 6.02 -3.44 0.70
CA GLU A 10 6.50 -4.21 -0.45
C GLU A 10 7.11 -5.56 -0.09
N ALA A 11 7.36 -5.81 1.21
CA ALA A 11 8.08 -6.97 1.71
C ALA A 11 9.43 -7.18 0.97
N ALA A 12 9.94 -8.42 0.87
CA ALA A 12 11.24 -8.79 0.26
C ALA A 12 12.52 -8.49 1.08
N PRO A 13 12.85 -9.28 2.13
CA PRO A 13 12.11 -10.44 2.64
C PRO A 13 11.01 -10.06 3.63
N GLY A 14 9.94 -10.84 3.71
CA GLY A 14 8.85 -10.60 4.67
C GLY A 14 7.53 -11.23 4.20
N PRO A 15 6.47 -11.14 5.03
CA PRO A 15 5.11 -11.55 4.66
C PRO A 15 4.42 -10.50 3.77
N ASP A 16 3.58 -10.95 2.84
CA ASP A 16 2.88 -10.11 1.84
C ASP A 16 1.55 -9.53 2.36
N ASP A 17 1.36 -9.46 3.68
CA ASP A 17 0.09 -9.13 4.33
C ASP A 17 -0.42 -7.70 4.02
N ASN A 18 0.47 -6.80 3.60
CA ASN A 18 0.18 -5.37 3.42
C ASN A 18 0.18 -4.89 1.96
N MET A 19 0.17 -5.81 0.99
CA MET A 19 0.20 -5.46 -0.44
C MET A 19 -1.04 -4.68 -0.90
N TYR A 20 -2.17 -4.80 -0.20
CA TYR A 20 -3.41 -4.05 -0.50
C TYR A 20 -3.25 -2.53 -0.45
N LEU A 21 -2.25 -2.02 0.29
CA LEU A 21 -1.96 -0.59 0.37
C LEU A 21 -1.59 0.01 -1.00
N PHE A 22 -1.03 -0.81 -1.90
CA PHE A 22 -0.75 -0.40 -3.28
C PHE A 22 -2.03 -0.30 -4.12
N ASP A 23 -2.98 -1.22 -3.93
CA ASP A 23 -4.28 -1.17 -4.60
C ASP A 23 -5.11 0.04 -4.13
N GLU A 24 -5.10 0.32 -2.83
CA GLU A 24 -5.73 1.51 -2.26
C GLU A 24 -5.10 2.79 -2.82
N PHE A 25 -3.77 2.89 -2.84
CA PHE A 25 -3.08 4.02 -3.45
C PHE A 25 -3.47 4.20 -4.92
N TRP A 26 -3.57 3.11 -5.69
CA TRP A 26 -3.93 3.16 -7.10
C TRP A 26 -5.38 3.62 -7.32
N ALA A 27 -6.33 3.16 -6.50
CA ALA A 27 -7.71 3.63 -6.53
C ALA A 27 -7.79 5.15 -6.31
N LEU A 28 -7.03 5.67 -5.33
CA LEU A 28 -6.96 7.11 -5.08
C LEU A 28 -6.40 7.89 -6.28
N MET A 29 -5.42 7.34 -6.99
CA MET A 29 -4.85 7.97 -8.20
C MET A 29 -5.83 8.00 -9.37
N LYS A 30 -6.78 7.07 -9.43
CA LYS A 30 -7.87 7.06 -10.43
C LYS A 30 -9.00 8.04 -10.10
N GLY A 31 -9.05 8.56 -8.87
CA GLY A 31 -10.15 9.40 -8.40
C GLY A 31 -11.41 8.61 -8.06
N GLU A 32 -11.25 7.33 -7.69
CA GLU A 32 -12.32 6.50 -7.11
C GLU A 32 -12.53 6.81 -5.63
#